data_AF-A0AAW0II19-F1
#
_entry.id   AF-A0AAW0II19-F1
#
_cell.length_a   1.000
_cell.length_b   1.000
_cell.length_c   1.000
_cell.angle_alpha   90.00
_cell.angle_beta   90.00
_cell.angle_gamma   90.00
#
_symmetry.space_group_name_H-M   'P 1'
#
loop_
_entity.id
_entity.type
_entity.pdbx_description
1 polymer ?
#
loop_
_entity_poly.entity_id
_entity_poly.type
_entity_poly.pdbx_seq_one_letter_code
_entity_poly.pdbx_strand_id
1 'polypeptide(L)'
;MLSPVHARPCTFFSVIFSTGNFQLIADPASFETVADLVRSVRLPQSPTTHKSPPRFQNLVPISTDDWPLMLKKREMLSLIGLEESHGRKLLRCEVRKTDPPLRLLLPMNCRGHFQECQDDQLYSIDTIVRWKLLAGRKRKVQMEAGYSLRLLNPLLPAQFSGHLVLHPYFSVKAYLRGSVQVSIPSDLDIHVTEISRLYCKPFALMTMREIYGMEANKFPVKIKIMSENRSEDKAVPKPLKSGQLLTILRTEEVKKFIATEISQGKKGRCFLVPYTYQGLVFRRGRYFYAVSDVAAAMQQGQLCFQSSRNYTSCTEPFASFRANECFLALKKSVVSAQFRSELHRVEVLKCLNLATKAQVKLPLFAEGEFRELLDDAGPGTLEELCQITKLPCHVRVVRPDLSMARDPLFGTEELRIENIIVEQCLIARNETLPEVLGSAEDIHQDLPEAPFEIPIEKLSCEVRVLEERLRVADVGKERCTSLQTVQEVPEEEMLTFSNCLIMPCPPPPLPKPRSLS
;
A
#
# COMPACT_ATOMS: atom_id res chain seq x y z
N MET A 1 23.31 -17.74 -12.57
CA MET A 1 23.72 -18.65 -11.48
C MET A 1 22.92 -18.29 -10.23
N LEU A 2 21.87 -19.06 -9.93
CA LEU A 2 21.08 -18.90 -8.71
C LEU A 2 21.25 -20.16 -7.87
N SER A 3 21.70 -19.97 -6.62
CA SER A 3 21.91 -21.01 -5.61
C SER A 3 20.65 -21.86 -5.38
N PRO A 4 20.81 -23.12 -4.91
CA PRO A 4 19.69 -24.04 -4.72
C PRO A 4 18.68 -23.46 -3.72
N VAL A 5 17.47 -23.21 -4.24
CA VAL A 5 16.29 -22.80 -3.46
C VAL A 5 16.05 -23.87 -2.41
N HIS A 6 16.45 -23.58 -1.17
CA HIS A 6 16.04 -24.37 -0.02
C HIS A 6 14.55 -24.11 0.18
N ALA A 7 13.72 -25.03 -0.31
CA ALA A 7 12.30 -25.08 0.01
C ALA A 7 12.14 -25.22 1.52
N ARG A 8 11.91 -24.10 2.22
CA ARG A 8 11.46 -24.12 3.60
C ARG A 8 9.98 -24.52 3.60
N PRO A 9 9.57 -25.59 4.33
CA PRO A 9 8.16 -25.93 4.43
C PRO A 9 7.40 -24.77 5.07
N CYS A 10 6.34 -24.31 4.41
CA CYS A 10 5.44 -23.30 4.94
C CYS A 10 4.72 -23.83 6.18
N THR A 11 4.94 -23.18 7.32
CA THR A 11 4.16 -23.35 8.56
C THR A 11 2.81 -22.68 8.41
N PHE A 12 1.81 -23.39 7.87
CA PHE A 12 0.41 -22.95 7.88
C PHE A 12 -0.56 -23.93 8.55
N PHE A 13 -0.05 -24.92 9.31
CA PHE A 13 -0.88 -25.89 10.04
C PHE A 13 -0.70 -25.84 11.57
N SER A 14 -0.11 -24.76 12.11
CA SER A 14 0.31 -24.71 13.52
C SER A 14 -0.82 -24.50 14.55
N VAL A 15 -2.01 -24.03 14.15
CA VAL A 15 -2.99 -23.54 15.15
C VAL A 15 -4.00 -24.62 15.59
N ILE A 16 -4.24 -25.67 14.79
CA ILE A 16 -5.34 -26.61 15.05
C ILE A 16 -4.88 -27.92 15.74
N PHE A 17 -3.60 -28.29 15.64
CA PHE A 17 -3.10 -29.61 16.10
C PHE A 17 -2.12 -29.55 17.29
N SER A 18 -2.07 -28.45 18.04
CA SER A 18 -1.10 -28.27 19.14
C SER A 18 -1.35 -29.17 20.35
N THR A 19 -2.53 -29.80 20.46
CA THR A 19 -2.90 -30.67 21.58
C THR A 19 -3.31 -32.05 21.08
N GLY A 20 -2.40 -33.02 21.15
CA GLY A 20 -2.69 -34.43 20.82
C GLY A 20 -1.42 -35.25 20.55
N ASN A 21 -1.44 -36.49 21.03
CA ASN A 21 -0.37 -37.49 20.82
C ASN A 21 -0.82 -38.49 19.76
N PHE A 22 0.05 -38.75 18.78
CA PHE A 22 -0.24 -39.61 17.63
C PHE A 22 0.82 -40.69 17.48
N GLN A 23 0.37 -41.93 17.30
CA GLN A 23 1.18 -43.06 16.89
C GLN A 23 1.32 -43.07 15.37
N LEU A 24 2.53 -43.35 14.88
CA LEU A 24 2.79 -43.48 13.45
C LEU A 24 2.40 -44.87 12.98
N ILE A 25 1.73 -44.97 11.83
CA ILE A 25 1.54 -46.24 11.13
C ILE A 25 2.63 -46.32 10.07
N ALA A 26 3.45 -47.38 10.12
CA ALA A 26 4.55 -47.57 9.17
C ALA A 26 4.06 -47.60 7.73
N ASP A 27 4.82 -46.98 6.83
CA ASP A 27 4.54 -47.02 5.41
C ASP A 27 4.80 -48.43 4.86
N PRO A 28 3.79 -49.11 4.28
CA PRO A 28 3.98 -50.44 3.72
C PRO A 28 4.89 -50.44 2.48
N ALA A 29 5.02 -49.30 1.78
CA ALA A 29 5.80 -49.22 0.55
C ALA A 29 7.31 -49.16 0.83
N SER A 30 8.07 -50.07 0.21
CA SER A 30 9.53 -50.11 0.35
C SER A 30 10.25 -49.09 -0.55
N PHE A 31 11.49 -48.77 -0.20
CA PHE A 31 12.43 -48.00 -1.01
C PHE A 31 13.44 -48.96 -1.63
N GLU A 32 13.58 -48.95 -2.96
CA GLU A 32 14.42 -49.89 -3.68
C GLU A 32 15.90 -49.74 -3.30
N THR A 33 16.40 -48.50 -3.35
CA THR A 33 17.81 -48.17 -3.06
C THR A 33 17.97 -47.27 -1.83
N VAL A 34 19.20 -47.20 -1.31
CA VAL A 34 19.59 -46.24 -0.27
C VAL A 34 19.40 -44.79 -0.75
N ALA A 35 19.66 -44.49 -2.02
CA ALA A 35 19.44 -43.15 -2.58
C ALA A 35 17.97 -42.72 -2.48
N ASP A 36 17.03 -43.61 -2.80
CA ASP A 36 15.59 -43.32 -2.73
C ASP A 36 15.11 -43.11 -1.29
N LEU A 37 15.65 -43.92 -0.37
CA LEU A 37 15.42 -43.81 1.06
C LEU A 37 15.90 -42.45 1.60
N VAL A 38 17.14 -42.07 1.31
CA VAL A 38 17.76 -40.82 1.81
C VAL A 38 17.10 -39.57 1.22
N ARG A 39 16.62 -39.62 -0.02
CA ARG A 39 15.84 -38.51 -0.61
C ARG A 39 14.51 -38.29 0.10
N SER A 40 13.95 -39.34 0.68
CA SER A 40 12.61 -39.33 1.28
C SER A 40 12.62 -39.11 2.78
N VAL A 41 13.68 -39.56 3.48
CA VAL A 41 13.79 -39.51 4.95
C VAL A 41 14.61 -38.30 5.41
N ARG A 42 14.12 -37.59 6.43
CA ARG A 42 14.91 -36.55 7.11
C ARG A 42 15.85 -37.18 8.13
N LEU A 43 17.15 -37.10 7.87
CA LEU A 43 18.18 -37.65 8.75
C LEU A 43 18.60 -36.66 9.86
N PRO A 44 19.04 -37.16 11.02
CA PRO A 44 19.57 -36.31 12.10
C PRO A 44 20.79 -35.49 11.65
N GLN A 45 20.74 -34.18 11.88
CA GLN A 45 21.90 -33.29 11.66
C GLN A 45 22.80 -33.15 12.90
N SER A 46 22.31 -33.56 14.09
CA SER A 46 23.05 -33.55 15.36
C SER A 46 22.62 -34.71 16.28
N PRO A 47 23.54 -35.32 17.05
CA PRO A 47 23.25 -36.46 17.93
C PRO A 47 22.39 -36.11 19.17
N THR A 48 22.18 -34.84 19.51
CA THR A 48 21.62 -34.44 20.83
C THR A 48 20.16 -33.98 20.84
N THR A 49 19.47 -33.89 19.70
CA THR A 49 18.14 -33.23 19.66
C THR A 49 16.93 -34.16 19.53
N HIS A 50 17.09 -35.46 19.27
CA HIS A 50 15.93 -36.30 18.87
C HIS A 50 15.91 -37.69 19.54
N LYS A 51 14.75 -38.04 20.11
CA LYS A 51 14.57 -39.23 20.96
C LYS A 51 14.58 -40.59 20.23
N SER A 52 14.55 -40.64 18.89
CA SER A 52 14.67 -41.90 18.13
C SER A 52 15.05 -41.69 16.65
N PRO A 53 16.11 -42.34 16.12
CA PRO A 53 16.43 -42.32 14.70
C PRO A 53 15.35 -43.05 13.87
N PRO A 54 15.15 -42.70 12.58
CA PRO A 54 14.28 -43.47 11.68
C PRO A 54 14.75 -44.92 11.57
N ARG A 55 13.82 -45.87 11.67
CA ARG A 55 14.09 -47.32 11.65
C ARG A 55 13.50 -47.96 10.41
N PHE A 56 14.33 -48.69 9.69
CA PHE A 56 13.96 -49.41 8.47
C PHE A 56 14.45 -50.84 8.53
N GLN A 57 13.78 -51.73 7.83
CA GLN A 57 14.21 -53.11 7.64
C GLN A 57 14.50 -53.39 6.16
N ASN A 58 15.56 -54.12 5.89
CA ASN A 58 15.85 -54.58 4.54
C ASN A 58 15.00 -55.82 4.20
N LEU A 59 14.33 -55.84 3.06
CA LEU A 59 13.55 -57.00 2.62
C LEU A 59 14.37 -58.01 1.79
N VAL A 60 15.59 -57.62 1.39
CA VAL A 60 16.56 -58.46 0.67
C VAL A 60 17.89 -58.43 1.44
N PRO A 61 18.64 -59.55 1.51
CA PRO A 61 19.97 -59.56 2.10
C PRO A 61 20.91 -58.56 1.41
N ILE A 62 21.77 -57.90 2.17
CA ILE A 62 22.71 -56.91 1.66
C ILE A 62 24.14 -57.42 1.88
N SER A 63 24.92 -57.48 0.80
CA SER A 63 26.38 -57.64 0.79
C SER A 63 26.99 -56.41 0.14
N THR A 64 28.08 -55.91 0.73
CA THR A 64 28.86 -54.79 0.18
C THR A 64 30.32 -55.19 0.13
N ASP A 65 31.05 -54.79 -0.91
CA ASP A 65 32.45 -55.18 -1.10
C ASP A 65 33.36 -54.72 0.05
N ASP A 66 32.99 -53.61 0.71
CA ASP A 66 33.71 -53.03 1.84
C ASP A 66 33.46 -53.75 3.19
N TRP A 67 32.55 -54.75 3.22
CA TRP A 67 32.14 -55.42 4.46
C TRP A 67 31.86 -56.92 4.28
N PRO A 68 32.65 -57.81 4.91
CA PRO A 68 32.57 -59.26 4.70
C PRO A 68 31.33 -59.93 5.34
N LEU A 69 30.57 -59.22 6.18
CA LEU A 69 29.41 -59.80 6.89
C LEU A 69 28.10 -59.44 6.17
N MET A 70 27.38 -60.45 5.69
CA MET A 70 26.08 -60.21 5.06
C MET A 70 25.01 -59.77 6.07
N LEU A 71 24.31 -58.69 5.75
CA LEU A 71 23.06 -58.31 6.41
C LEU A 71 21.96 -59.27 5.95
N LYS A 72 21.40 -60.06 6.86
CA LYS A 72 20.27 -60.95 6.56
C LYS A 72 19.02 -60.14 6.28
N LYS A 73 18.03 -60.78 5.66
CA LYS A 73 16.70 -60.21 5.46
C LYS A 73 16.03 -59.89 6.80
N ARG A 74 15.27 -58.79 6.84
CA ARG A 74 14.52 -58.25 8.00
C ARG A 74 15.40 -57.78 9.16
N GLU A 75 16.59 -57.26 8.87
CA GLU A 75 17.42 -56.64 9.89
C GLU A 75 17.06 -55.17 10.07
N MET A 76 16.95 -54.75 11.33
CA MET A 76 16.54 -53.39 11.69
C MET A 76 17.74 -52.44 11.65
N LEU A 77 17.67 -51.51 10.71
CA LEU A 77 18.63 -50.44 10.45
C LEU A 77 18.11 -49.14 11.06
N SER A 78 18.87 -48.57 11.99
CA SER A 78 18.63 -47.23 12.53
C SER A 78 19.46 -46.21 11.75
N LEU A 79 18.83 -45.23 11.12
CA LEU A 79 19.51 -44.26 10.26
C LEU A 79 20.06 -43.08 11.09
N ILE A 80 21.36 -42.84 11.04
CA ILE A 80 22.04 -41.91 11.96
C ILE A 80 22.57 -40.67 11.25
N GLY A 81 22.91 -40.77 9.96
CA GLY A 81 23.39 -39.61 9.20
C GLY A 81 24.04 -40.01 7.88
N LEU A 82 24.64 -39.02 7.23
CA LEU A 82 25.40 -39.20 6.00
C LEU A 82 26.88 -38.94 6.27
N GLU A 83 27.72 -39.67 5.55
CA GLU A 83 29.17 -39.50 5.58
C GLU A 83 29.69 -39.41 4.15
N GLU A 84 30.65 -38.52 3.91
CA GLU A 84 31.34 -38.43 2.63
C GLU A 84 32.74 -39.03 2.78
N SER A 85 33.01 -40.10 2.04
CA SER A 85 34.30 -40.78 2.00
C SER A 85 34.72 -41.02 0.55
N HIS A 86 35.95 -40.65 0.20
CA HIS A 86 36.50 -40.77 -1.16
C HIS A 86 35.58 -40.22 -2.28
N GLY A 87 34.90 -39.09 -2.01
CA GLY A 87 33.97 -38.46 -2.96
C GLY A 87 32.64 -39.19 -3.14
N ARG A 88 32.37 -40.25 -2.37
CA ARG A 88 31.09 -40.97 -2.35
C ARG A 88 30.31 -40.62 -1.09
N LYS A 89 29.02 -40.35 -1.28
CA LYS A 89 28.07 -40.24 -0.16
C LYS A 89 27.69 -41.64 0.31
N LEU A 90 27.80 -41.88 1.61
CA LEU A 90 27.46 -43.14 2.27
C LEU A 90 26.45 -42.87 3.38
N LEU A 91 25.51 -43.80 3.57
CA LEU A 91 24.52 -43.74 4.64
C LEU A 91 25.05 -44.44 5.88
N ARG A 92 25.15 -43.72 7.00
CA ARG A 92 25.56 -44.25 8.29
C ARG A 92 24.35 -44.83 9.04
N CYS A 93 24.39 -46.12 9.31
CA CYS A 93 23.35 -46.87 10.01
C CYS A 93 23.90 -47.61 11.23
N GLU A 94 23.05 -47.87 12.23
CA GLU A 94 23.32 -48.85 13.27
C GLU A 94 22.37 -50.05 13.16
N VAL A 95 22.92 -51.25 13.36
CA VAL A 95 22.17 -52.51 13.44
C VAL A 95 22.29 -53.06 14.85
N ARG A 96 21.14 -53.24 15.51
CA ARG A 96 21.05 -53.78 16.88
C ARG A 96 21.10 -55.30 16.88
N LYS A 97 22.27 -55.88 16.58
CA LYS A 97 22.55 -57.32 16.72
C LYS A 97 23.34 -57.67 17.98
N THR A 98 24.15 -56.73 18.45
CA THR A 98 25.13 -56.90 19.53
C THR A 98 25.10 -55.65 20.42
N ASP A 99 25.59 -55.78 21.66
CA ASP A 99 25.93 -54.64 22.52
C ASP A 99 27.45 -54.56 22.62
N PRO A 100 28.13 -53.54 22.06
CA PRO A 100 27.58 -52.34 21.41
C PRO A 100 27.00 -52.57 19.99
N PRO A 101 26.11 -51.67 19.51
CA PRO A 101 25.47 -51.78 18.20
C PRO A 101 26.47 -51.68 17.05
N LEU A 102 26.27 -52.48 16.00
CA LEU A 102 27.13 -52.51 14.83
C LEU A 102 26.86 -51.30 13.94
N ARG A 103 27.89 -50.48 13.69
CA ARG A 103 27.82 -49.33 12.77
C ARG A 103 28.19 -49.74 11.35
N LEU A 104 27.41 -49.29 10.38
CA LEU A 104 27.54 -49.65 8.97
C LEU A 104 27.48 -48.41 8.09
N LEU A 105 28.22 -48.46 6.98
CA LEU A 105 28.19 -47.47 5.92
C LEU A 105 27.63 -48.13 4.65
N LEU A 106 26.44 -47.72 4.24
CA LEU A 106 25.78 -48.25 3.05
C LEU A 106 25.97 -47.31 1.84
N PRO A 107 26.48 -47.80 0.70
CA PRO A 107 26.54 -47.04 -0.54
C PRO A 107 25.16 -46.61 -1.07
N MET A 108 25.07 -45.47 -1.75
CA MET A 108 23.79 -44.94 -2.28
C MET A 108 23.12 -45.86 -3.30
N ASN A 109 23.90 -46.65 -4.05
CA ASN A 109 23.42 -47.63 -5.02
C ASN A 109 23.01 -48.98 -4.39
N CYS A 110 23.18 -49.14 -3.07
CA CYS A 110 22.83 -50.37 -2.37
C CYS A 110 21.32 -50.63 -2.43
N ARG A 111 20.94 -51.82 -2.91
CA ARG A 111 19.55 -52.28 -3.02
C ARG A 111 19.18 -53.13 -1.82
N GLY A 112 18.16 -52.69 -1.08
CA GLY A 112 17.72 -53.39 0.13
C GLY A 112 16.21 -53.56 0.24
N HIS A 113 15.42 -52.93 -0.66
CA HIS A 113 13.97 -52.81 -0.52
C HIS A 113 13.59 -52.41 0.91
N PHE A 114 14.11 -51.27 1.36
CA PHE A 114 14.00 -50.79 2.72
C PHE A 114 12.56 -50.43 3.06
N GLN A 115 11.96 -51.14 4.00
CA GLN A 115 10.61 -50.88 4.50
C GLN A 115 10.66 -50.22 5.87
N GLU A 116 9.79 -49.26 6.13
CA GLU A 116 9.73 -48.61 7.43
C GLU A 116 9.28 -49.57 8.53
N CYS A 117 9.94 -49.51 9.69
CA CYS A 117 9.53 -50.27 10.86
C CYS A 117 8.42 -49.55 11.64
N GLN A 118 7.52 -50.31 12.26
CA GLN A 118 6.51 -49.76 13.17
C GLN A 118 7.18 -49.05 14.35
N ASP A 119 6.66 -47.86 14.69
CA ASP A 119 7.17 -47.03 15.77
C ASP A 119 6.08 -46.86 16.84
N ASP A 120 6.32 -47.45 18.02
CA ASP A 120 5.37 -47.44 19.14
C ASP A 120 5.43 -46.15 19.97
N GLN A 121 6.28 -45.20 19.57
CA GLN A 121 6.35 -43.89 20.21
C GLN A 121 5.20 -42.99 19.75
N LEU A 122 4.74 -42.17 20.69
CA LEU A 122 3.74 -41.14 20.44
C LEU A 122 4.41 -39.79 20.14
N TYR A 123 3.90 -39.10 19.14
CA TYR A 123 4.45 -37.83 18.65
C TYR A 123 3.37 -36.77 18.48
N SER A 124 3.73 -35.50 18.66
CA SER A 124 2.88 -34.39 18.24
C SER A 124 2.87 -34.26 16.70
N ILE A 125 1.82 -33.65 16.14
CA ILE A 125 1.76 -33.38 14.70
C ILE A 125 2.93 -32.52 14.24
N ASP A 126 3.37 -31.52 15.02
CA ASP A 126 4.54 -30.70 14.67
C ASP A 126 5.81 -31.57 14.55
N THR A 127 6.02 -32.50 15.48
CA THR A 127 7.15 -33.44 15.42
C THR A 127 7.05 -34.33 14.19
N ILE A 128 5.85 -34.82 13.88
CA ILE A 128 5.61 -35.67 12.71
C ILE A 128 5.91 -34.89 11.43
N VAL A 129 5.38 -33.68 11.28
CA VAL A 129 5.57 -32.82 10.09
C VAL A 129 7.04 -32.43 9.88
N ARG A 130 7.74 -32.09 10.96
CA ARG A 130 9.13 -31.65 10.89
C ARG A 130 10.10 -32.79 10.61
N TRP A 131 9.79 -34.01 11.05
CA TRP A 131 10.81 -35.05 11.18
C TRP A 131 10.41 -36.44 10.72
N LYS A 132 9.14 -36.83 10.81
CA LYS A 132 8.68 -38.20 10.50
C LYS A 132 7.83 -38.29 9.21
N LEU A 133 7.61 -37.17 8.51
CA LEU A 133 7.02 -37.18 7.17
C LEU A 133 8.06 -37.58 6.12
N LEU A 134 7.75 -38.65 5.38
CA LEU A 134 8.48 -39.06 4.19
C LEU A 134 8.13 -38.12 3.04
N ALA A 135 9.13 -37.51 2.40
CA ALA A 135 8.89 -36.57 1.31
C ALA A 135 8.11 -37.23 0.17
N GLY A 136 7.04 -36.57 -0.29
CA GLY A 136 6.20 -37.04 -1.40
C GLY A 136 5.25 -38.21 -1.07
N ARG A 137 5.18 -38.68 0.18
CA ARG A 137 4.27 -39.77 0.58
C ARG A 137 3.20 -39.31 1.58
N LYS A 138 2.03 -39.94 1.51
CA LYS A 138 0.95 -39.75 2.50
C LYS A 138 1.33 -40.43 3.81
N ARG A 139 1.00 -39.81 4.94
CA ARG A 139 1.33 -40.37 6.27
C ARG A 139 0.07 -40.76 7.03
N LYS A 140 0.02 -42.01 7.49
CA LYS A 140 -1.06 -42.51 8.33
C LYS A 140 -0.68 -42.37 9.81
N VAL A 141 -1.57 -41.79 10.61
CA VAL A 141 -1.36 -41.62 12.05
C VAL A 141 -2.61 -42.03 12.81
N GLN A 142 -2.42 -42.63 13.97
CA GLN A 142 -3.50 -43.02 14.87
C GLN A 142 -3.39 -42.18 16.14
N MET A 143 -4.51 -41.67 16.63
CA MET A 143 -4.51 -40.86 17.85
C MET A 143 -4.54 -41.77 19.08
N GLU A 144 -3.89 -41.34 20.17
CA GLU A 144 -3.92 -42.03 21.46
C GLU A 144 -5.36 -42.12 22.01
N ALA A 145 -5.68 -43.26 22.64
CA ALA A 145 -6.98 -43.50 23.26
C ALA A 145 -7.23 -42.52 24.42
N GLY A 146 -8.34 -41.77 24.38
CA GLY A 146 -8.72 -40.79 25.40
C GLY A 146 -8.77 -39.34 24.91
N TYR A 147 -8.21 -39.04 23.74
CA TYR A 147 -8.38 -37.74 23.08
C TYR A 147 -9.62 -37.76 22.16
N SER A 148 -10.29 -36.61 21.99
CA SER A 148 -11.49 -36.49 21.14
C SER A 148 -11.17 -35.72 19.85
N LEU A 149 -11.31 -36.40 18.70
CA LEU A 149 -11.19 -35.75 17.38
C LEU A 149 -12.33 -34.76 17.11
N ARG A 150 -13.37 -34.69 17.96
CA ARG A 150 -14.46 -33.70 17.81
C ARG A 150 -13.99 -32.25 17.93
N LEU A 151 -12.86 -32.01 18.59
CA LEU A 151 -12.20 -30.69 18.61
C LEU A 151 -11.68 -30.28 17.22
N LEU A 152 -11.36 -31.23 16.36
CA LEU A 152 -10.83 -31.00 15.01
C LEU A 152 -11.93 -30.96 13.96
N ASN A 153 -12.98 -31.77 14.12
CA ASN A 153 -14.16 -31.75 13.27
C ASN A 153 -15.39 -32.27 14.05
N PRO A 154 -16.44 -31.45 14.25
CA PRO A 154 -17.63 -31.84 15.02
C PRO A 154 -18.45 -32.96 14.38
N LEU A 155 -18.20 -33.30 13.11
CA LEU A 155 -18.87 -34.37 12.37
C LEU A 155 -18.29 -35.78 12.65
N LEU A 156 -17.19 -35.87 13.41
CA LEU A 156 -16.56 -37.17 13.70
C LEU A 156 -17.28 -37.90 14.84
N PRO A 157 -17.53 -39.23 14.71
CA PRO A 157 -18.14 -40.03 15.77
C PRO A 157 -17.34 -39.97 17.08
N ALA A 158 -18.04 -40.01 18.21
CA ALA A 158 -17.46 -39.98 19.56
C ALA A 158 -16.40 -41.05 19.84
N GLN A 159 -16.48 -42.17 19.11
CA GLN A 159 -15.70 -43.39 19.31
C GLN A 159 -14.91 -43.75 18.04
N PHE A 160 -14.46 -42.75 17.28
CA PHE A 160 -13.67 -43.00 16.08
C PHE A 160 -12.38 -43.76 16.41
N SER A 161 -12.28 -45.02 15.95
CA SER A 161 -11.12 -45.91 16.11
C SER A 161 -10.26 -46.01 14.84
N GLY A 162 -10.46 -45.10 13.89
CA GLY A 162 -9.73 -45.09 12.62
C GLY A 162 -8.38 -44.37 12.69
N HIS A 163 -7.77 -44.17 11.52
CA HIS A 163 -6.52 -43.42 11.36
C HIS A 163 -6.75 -42.15 10.54
N LEU A 164 -5.93 -41.13 10.78
CA LEU A 164 -5.86 -39.92 9.97
C LEU A 164 -4.81 -40.09 8.87
N VAL A 165 -5.11 -39.55 7.69
CA VAL A 165 -4.17 -39.53 6.55
C VAL A 165 -3.71 -38.10 6.31
N LEU A 166 -2.47 -37.81 6.69
CA LEU A 166 -1.82 -36.53 6.42
C LEU A 166 -1.35 -36.49 4.97
N HIS A 167 -1.88 -35.52 4.22
CA HIS A 167 -1.50 -35.25 2.85
C HIS A 167 -0.51 -34.08 2.83
N PRO A 168 0.75 -34.28 2.40
CA PRO A 168 1.68 -33.17 2.27
C PRO A 168 1.23 -32.28 1.10
N TYR A 169 0.82 -31.05 1.40
CA TYR A 169 0.55 -30.02 0.42
C TYR A 169 1.67 -28.99 0.49
N PHE A 170 2.31 -28.72 -0.64
CA PHE A 170 3.37 -27.72 -0.73
C PHE A 170 2.83 -26.51 -1.49
N SER A 171 3.26 -25.32 -1.10
CA SER A 171 3.03 -24.12 -1.90
C SER A 171 4.38 -23.47 -2.15
N VAL A 172 4.66 -23.21 -3.42
CA VAL A 172 5.84 -22.47 -3.85
C VAL A 172 5.47 -21.00 -3.85
N LYS A 173 6.20 -20.19 -3.07
CA LYS A 173 6.08 -18.73 -3.14
C LYS A 173 7.11 -18.21 -4.14
N ALA A 174 6.64 -17.69 -5.26
CA ALA A 174 7.45 -16.95 -6.21
C ALA A 174 7.47 -15.47 -5.79
N TYR A 175 8.68 -14.91 -5.67
CA TYR A 175 8.89 -13.48 -5.45
C TYR A 175 9.20 -12.84 -6.80
N LEU A 176 8.24 -12.10 -7.34
CA LEU A 176 8.42 -11.31 -8.55
C LEU A 176 8.98 -9.93 -8.18
N ARG A 177 9.72 -9.32 -9.11
CA ARG A 177 10.14 -7.91 -8.98
C ARG A 177 8.85 -7.06 -8.97
N GLY A 178 8.70 -6.14 -8.00
CA GLY A 178 7.46 -5.36 -7.84
C GLY A 178 6.53 -5.78 -6.69
N SER A 179 7.00 -6.63 -5.76
CA SER A 179 6.29 -7.00 -4.52
C SER A 179 5.06 -7.90 -4.71
N VAL A 180 4.89 -8.52 -5.88
CA VAL A 180 3.85 -9.53 -6.10
C VAL A 180 4.34 -10.89 -5.61
N GLN A 181 3.80 -11.36 -4.50
CA GLN A 181 4.02 -12.72 -4.01
C GLN A 181 2.99 -13.65 -4.64
N VAL A 182 3.40 -14.50 -5.57
CA VAL A 182 2.52 -15.51 -6.16
C VAL A 182 2.71 -16.83 -5.41
N SER A 183 1.63 -17.36 -4.83
CA SER A 183 1.60 -18.70 -4.27
C SER A 183 1.15 -19.69 -5.34
N ILE A 184 2.04 -20.56 -5.78
CA ILE A 184 1.74 -21.65 -6.71
C ILE A 184 1.49 -22.91 -5.86
N PRO A 185 0.29 -23.49 -5.93
CA PRO A 185 -0.01 -24.73 -5.21
C PRO A 185 0.66 -25.96 -5.85
N SER A 186 0.86 -27.02 -5.07
CA SER A 186 1.58 -28.25 -5.49
C SER A 186 0.83 -29.18 -6.43
N ASP A 187 -0.43 -28.89 -6.74
CA ASP A 187 -1.26 -29.65 -7.69
C ASP A 187 -1.10 -29.16 -9.15
N LEU A 188 -0.23 -28.16 -9.38
CA LEU A 188 0.14 -27.68 -10.72
C LEU A 188 1.50 -28.23 -11.13
N ASP A 189 1.58 -28.79 -12.35
CA ASP A 189 2.85 -29.12 -12.98
C ASP A 189 3.58 -27.84 -13.37
N ILE A 190 4.75 -27.60 -12.74
CA ILE A 190 5.57 -26.42 -13.00
C ILE A 190 6.62 -26.76 -14.05
N HIS A 191 6.41 -26.28 -15.28
CA HIS A 191 7.44 -26.30 -16.31
C HIS A 191 8.23 -24.99 -16.28
N VAL A 192 9.50 -25.04 -15.88
CA VAL A 192 10.41 -23.88 -15.92
C VAL A 192 11.10 -23.87 -17.28
N THR A 193 10.59 -23.06 -18.20
CA THR A 193 11.26 -22.83 -19.48
C THR A 193 12.21 -21.65 -19.36
N GLU A 194 13.49 -21.87 -19.62
CA GLU A 194 14.48 -20.80 -19.73
C GLU A 194 14.23 -20.00 -21.03
N ILE A 195 13.64 -18.81 -20.91
CA ILE A 195 13.28 -17.95 -22.07
C ILE A 195 14.51 -17.15 -22.57
N SER A 196 15.73 -17.46 -22.11
CA SER A 196 16.94 -16.68 -22.41
C SER A 196 17.45 -16.78 -23.86
N ARG A 197 16.75 -17.50 -24.76
CA ARG A 197 17.17 -17.68 -26.17
C ARG A 197 16.31 -16.98 -27.22
N LEU A 198 15.25 -16.30 -26.81
CA LEU A 198 14.55 -15.37 -27.71
C LEU A 198 15.24 -14.02 -27.60
N TYR A 199 15.80 -13.52 -28.71
CA TYR A 199 16.37 -12.18 -28.87
C TYR A 199 15.29 -11.08 -28.76
N CYS A 200 14.50 -11.11 -27.69
CA CYS A 200 13.70 -9.99 -27.26
C CYS A 200 14.55 -9.25 -26.24
N LYS A 201 14.78 -7.94 -26.45
CA LYS A 201 15.20 -7.04 -25.36
C LYS A 201 14.40 -7.44 -24.12
N PRO A 202 15.04 -7.61 -22.94
CA PRO A 202 14.37 -8.13 -21.77
C PRO A 202 13.04 -7.40 -21.62
N PHE A 203 11.96 -8.18 -21.50
CA PHE A 203 10.60 -7.73 -21.26
C PHE A 203 10.54 -6.99 -19.91
N ALA A 204 11.18 -5.83 -19.85
CA ALA A 204 11.22 -5.00 -18.67
C ALA A 204 9.83 -4.40 -18.55
N LEU A 205 9.00 -5.07 -17.74
CA LEU A 205 7.88 -4.41 -17.11
C LEU A 205 8.46 -3.18 -16.40
N MET A 206 7.99 -2.02 -16.82
CA MET A 206 8.32 -0.75 -16.20
C MET A 206 7.13 -0.30 -15.36
N THR A 207 7.41 0.50 -14.34
CA THR A 207 6.40 1.24 -13.59
C THR A 207 6.09 2.56 -14.29
N MET A 208 4.93 3.15 -14.01
CA MET A 208 4.59 4.50 -14.51
C MET A 208 5.62 5.55 -14.08
N ARG A 209 6.23 5.39 -12.90
CA ARG A 209 7.32 6.25 -12.42
C ARG A 209 8.60 6.11 -13.27
N GLU A 210 8.96 4.90 -13.67
CA GLU A 210 10.11 4.68 -14.56
C GLU A 210 9.87 5.29 -15.95
N ILE A 211 8.63 5.22 -16.46
CA ILE A 211 8.26 5.94 -17.69
C ILE A 211 8.41 7.44 -17.51
N TYR A 212 7.94 7.99 -16.39
CA TYR A 212 8.08 9.42 -16.11
C TYR A 212 9.55 9.87 -16.04
N GLY A 213 10.44 9.00 -15.57
CA GLY A 213 11.88 9.25 -15.55
C GLY A 213 12.60 9.11 -16.90
N MET A 214 11.90 8.74 -17.99
CA MET A 214 12.51 8.65 -19.32
C MET A 214 12.88 10.04 -19.85
N GLU A 215 13.94 10.09 -20.67
CA GLU A 215 14.32 11.31 -21.38
C GLU A 215 13.20 11.79 -22.31
N ALA A 216 12.99 13.11 -22.36
CA ALA A 216 11.90 13.74 -23.14
C ALA A 216 11.95 13.40 -24.65
N ASN A 217 13.14 13.09 -25.19
CA ASN A 217 13.36 12.72 -26.58
C ASN A 217 12.79 11.34 -26.96
N LYS A 218 12.49 10.47 -25.97
CA LYS A 218 11.92 9.14 -26.19
C LYS A 218 10.43 9.16 -26.42
N PHE A 219 9.76 10.28 -26.13
CA PHE A 219 8.33 10.42 -26.33
C PHE A 219 7.98 10.89 -27.76
N PRO A 220 6.92 10.33 -28.38
CA PRO A 220 5.89 9.49 -27.77
C PRO A 220 6.28 7.99 -27.64
N VAL A 221 5.82 7.37 -26.54
CA VAL A 221 6.07 5.95 -26.23
C VAL A 221 4.75 5.18 -26.21
N LYS A 222 4.69 4.04 -26.90
CA LYS A 222 3.53 3.14 -26.85
C LYS A 222 3.67 2.14 -25.73
N ILE A 223 2.64 2.01 -24.90
CA ILE A 223 2.64 1.11 -23.74
C ILE A 223 1.37 0.28 -23.67
N LYS A 224 1.50 -0.92 -23.09
CA LYS A 224 0.38 -1.78 -22.72
C LYS A 224 0.35 -1.97 -21.22
N ILE A 225 -0.82 -1.75 -20.61
CA ILE A 225 -1.01 -1.97 -19.18
C ILE A 225 -1.06 -3.47 -18.92
N MET A 226 -0.22 -3.97 -18.01
CA MET A 226 -0.07 -5.40 -17.74
C MET A 226 -0.74 -5.80 -16.42
N SER A 227 -0.54 -5.04 -15.34
CA SER A 227 -1.17 -5.29 -14.04
C SER A 227 -1.76 -4.00 -13.45
N GLU A 228 -2.92 -4.14 -12.81
CA GLU A 228 -3.59 -3.09 -12.04
C GLU A 228 -3.34 -3.41 -10.56
N ASN A 229 -2.46 -2.66 -9.88
CA ASN A 229 -2.49 -2.66 -8.42
C ASN A 229 -3.65 -1.74 -8.06
N ARG A 230 -4.83 -2.34 -7.84
CA ARG A 230 -5.99 -1.62 -7.34
C ARG A 230 -5.66 -1.06 -5.96
N SER A 231 -5.28 0.20 -5.88
CA SER A 231 -5.81 1.00 -4.79
C SER A 231 -7.31 1.11 -5.07
N GLU A 232 -8.14 0.89 -4.06
CA GLU A 232 -9.59 1.08 -4.15
C GLU A 232 -9.99 2.57 -4.29
N ASP A 233 -9.10 3.42 -4.82
CA ASP A 233 -9.32 4.84 -5.01
C ASP A 233 -10.25 5.06 -6.20
N LYS A 234 -11.49 5.40 -5.88
CA LYS A 234 -12.55 5.80 -6.81
C LYS A 234 -12.27 7.17 -7.47
N ALA A 235 -11.07 7.71 -7.28
CA ALA A 235 -10.70 9.09 -7.53
C ALA A 235 -9.80 9.26 -8.76
N VAL A 236 -9.92 8.41 -9.77
CA VAL A 236 -9.25 8.62 -11.07
C VAL A 236 -10.30 8.83 -12.15
N PRO A 237 -10.25 9.95 -12.91
CA PRO A 237 -11.29 10.31 -13.88
C PRO A 237 -11.46 9.29 -15.03
N LYS A 238 -10.48 8.40 -15.25
CA LYS A 238 -10.58 7.27 -16.19
C LYS A 238 -9.87 6.03 -15.63
N PRO A 239 -10.58 4.96 -15.24
CA PRO A 239 -9.94 3.75 -14.74
C PRO A 239 -9.13 3.06 -15.83
N LEU A 240 -7.85 2.79 -15.55
CA LEU A 240 -6.94 2.10 -16.45
C LEU A 240 -7.17 0.58 -16.37
N LYS A 241 -7.34 -0.09 -17.50
CA LYS A 241 -7.64 -1.53 -17.55
C LYS A 241 -6.40 -2.34 -17.94
N SER A 242 -6.22 -3.51 -17.33
CA SER A 242 -5.22 -4.47 -17.81
C SER A 242 -5.50 -4.84 -19.27
N GLY A 243 -4.45 -4.87 -20.09
CA GLY A 243 -4.51 -5.09 -21.54
C GLY A 243 -4.71 -3.81 -22.37
N GLN A 244 -5.07 -2.67 -21.77
CA GLN A 244 -5.29 -1.42 -22.49
C GLN A 244 -4.00 -0.88 -23.11
N LEU A 245 -4.12 -0.40 -24.35
CA LEU A 245 -3.03 0.16 -25.15
C LEU A 245 -3.09 1.69 -25.11
N LEU A 246 -1.98 2.32 -24.71
CA LEU A 246 -1.87 3.76 -24.56
C LEU A 246 -0.65 4.29 -25.32
N THR A 247 -0.79 5.46 -25.94
CA THR A 247 0.36 6.26 -26.36
C THR A 247 0.64 7.33 -25.31
N ILE A 248 1.79 7.27 -24.65
CA ILE A 248 2.28 8.33 -23.77
C ILE A 248 2.97 9.39 -24.62
N LEU A 249 2.47 10.60 -24.59
CA LEU A 249 2.92 11.69 -25.47
C LEU A 249 4.08 12.50 -24.89
N ARG A 250 4.06 12.69 -23.56
CA ARG A 250 5.03 13.47 -22.80
C ARG A 250 4.79 13.31 -21.29
N THR A 251 5.78 13.73 -20.51
CA THR A 251 5.68 14.00 -19.07
C THR A 251 5.30 15.46 -18.86
N GLU A 252 4.53 15.75 -17.80
CA GLU A 252 4.10 17.12 -17.49
C GLU A 252 3.89 17.28 -15.98
N GLU A 253 4.34 18.40 -15.43
CA GLU A 253 4.02 18.82 -14.06
C GLU A 253 2.75 19.67 -14.09
N VAL A 254 1.66 19.11 -13.58
CA VAL A 254 0.33 19.74 -13.64
C VAL A 254 0.04 20.43 -12.32
N LYS A 255 -0.24 21.73 -12.39
CA LYS A 255 -0.67 22.51 -11.22
C LYS A 255 -2.17 22.33 -11.00
N LYS A 256 -2.57 22.14 -9.74
CA LYS A 256 -3.97 22.08 -9.32
C LYS A 256 -4.17 22.89 -8.04
N PHE A 257 -5.29 23.60 -7.95
CA PHE A 257 -5.74 24.25 -6.73
C PHE A 257 -6.50 23.24 -5.86
N ILE A 258 -6.27 23.31 -4.55
CA ILE A 258 -7.11 22.67 -3.55
C ILE A 258 -8.18 23.67 -3.15
N ALA A 259 -9.45 23.34 -3.41
CA ALA A 259 -10.58 24.18 -3.05
C ALA A 259 -11.54 23.41 -2.13
N THR A 260 -12.03 24.08 -1.08
CA THR A 260 -13.04 23.54 -0.17
C THR A 260 -14.28 24.41 -0.23
N GLU A 261 -15.44 23.80 -0.45
CA GLU A 261 -16.72 24.47 -0.34
C GLU A 261 -16.97 24.89 1.11
N ILE A 262 -17.37 26.16 1.29
CA ILE A 262 -17.80 26.70 2.57
C ILE A 262 -19.24 27.16 2.39
N SER A 263 -20.13 26.59 3.21
CA SER A 263 -21.53 27.01 3.27
C SER A 263 -21.86 27.32 4.73
N GLN A 264 -22.29 28.56 4.99
CA GLN A 264 -22.63 29.04 6.35
C GLN A 264 -21.53 28.78 7.40
N GLY A 265 -20.26 28.88 7.01
CA GLY A 265 -19.11 28.66 7.90
C GLY A 265 -18.79 27.19 8.20
N LYS A 266 -19.50 26.23 7.59
CA LYS A 266 -19.16 24.80 7.65
C LYS A 266 -18.42 24.37 6.40
N LYS A 267 -17.43 23.49 6.57
CA LYS A 267 -16.73 22.84 5.46
C LYS A 267 -17.66 21.84 4.79
N GLY A 268 -17.70 21.88 3.46
CA GLY A 268 -18.42 20.95 2.60
C GLY A 268 -17.46 20.15 1.74
N ARG A 269 -17.82 19.98 0.46
CA ARG A 269 -17.06 19.18 -0.50
C ARG A 269 -15.70 19.78 -0.79
N CYS A 270 -14.74 18.91 -1.09
CA CYS A 270 -13.38 19.31 -1.47
C CYS A 270 -13.12 18.98 -2.94
N PHE A 271 -12.38 19.85 -3.61
CA PHE A 271 -12.15 19.79 -5.04
C PHE A 271 -10.67 19.99 -5.37
N LEU A 272 -10.18 19.21 -6.33
CA LEU A 272 -8.97 19.51 -7.09
C LEU A 272 -9.38 20.23 -8.37
N VAL A 273 -9.06 21.51 -8.42
CA VAL A 273 -9.40 22.40 -9.53
C VAL A 273 -8.16 22.57 -10.40
N PRO A 274 -8.21 22.26 -11.70
CA PRO A 274 -7.06 22.42 -12.56
C PRO A 274 -6.62 23.88 -12.68
N TYR A 275 -5.32 24.13 -12.84
CA TYR A 275 -4.81 25.49 -12.97
C TYR A 275 -5.32 26.20 -14.22
N THR A 276 -5.71 25.45 -15.26
CA THR A 276 -6.29 26.01 -16.50
C THR A 276 -7.80 26.24 -16.43
N TYR A 277 -8.42 26.16 -15.25
CA TYR A 277 -9.85 26.41 -15.08
C TYR A 277 -10.21 27.83 -15.56
N GLN A 278 -11.18 27.92 -16.47
CA GLN A 278 -11.55 29.16 -17.18
C GLN A 278 -12.84 29.81 -16.63
N GLY A 279 -13.43 29.25 -15.57
CA GLY A 279 -14.57 29.87 -14.91
C GLY A 279 -14.16 31.20 -14.27
N LEU A 280 -15.04 32.20 -14.34
CA LEU A 280 -14.78 33.47 -13.68
C LEU A 280 -15.15 33.38 -12.21
N VAL A 281 -14.24 33.86 -11.38
CA VAL A 281 -14.36 33.89 -9.93
C VAL A 281 -14.29 35.32 -9.42
N PHE A 282 -15.04 35.57 -8.35
CA PHE A 282 -15.05 36.83 -7.64
C PHE A 282 -14.50 36.62 -6.24
N ARG A 283 -13.53 37.44 -5.83
CA ARG A 283 -12.90 37.33 -4.51
C ARG A 283 -13.89 37.69 -3.40
N ARG A 284 -13.94 36.88 -2.35
CA ARG A 284 -14.70 37.14 -1.13
C ARG A 284 -13.75 37.40 0.03
N GLY A 285 -14.19 38.29 0.92
CA GLY A 285 -13.48 38.54 2.16
C GLY A 285 -13.57 37.32 3.08
N ARG A 286 -12.45 36.92 3.66
CA ARG A 286 -12.40 35.81 4.62
C ARG A 286 -13.26 36.09 5.85
N TYR A 287 -13.77 35.02 6.45
CA TYR A 287 -14.47 35.07 7.72
C TYR A 287 -13.54 34.65 8.86
N PHE A 288 -13.57 35.40 9.95
CA PHE A 288 -12.75 35.20 11.14
C PHE A 288 -13.65 35.17 12.37
N TYR A 289 -13.50 34.19 13.25
CA TYR A 289 -14.34 34.11 14.43
C TYR A 289 -13.85 35.08 15.52
N ALA A 290 -12.53 35.05 15.77
CA ALA A 290 -11.88 35.83 16.81
C ALA A 290 -10.72 36.68 16.27
N VAL A 291 -10.27 37.64 17.09
CA VAL A 291 -9.14 38.53 16.76
C VAL A 291 -7.84 37.73 16.58
N SER A 292 -7.72 36.55 17.20
CA SER A 292 -6.62 35.60 16.94
C SER A 292 -6.50 35.23 15.47
N ASP A 293 -7.63 34.99 14.79
CA ASP A 293 -7.68 34.54 13.41
C ASP A 293 -7.26 35.69 12.48
N VAL A 294 -7.73 36.90 12.77
CA VAL A 294 -7.31 38.14 12.11
C VAL A 294 -5.81 38.36 12.28
N ALA A 295 -5.27 38.16 13.49
CA ALA A 295 -3.84 38.31 13.76
C ALA A 295 -2.98 37.28 13.01
N ALA A 296 -3.46 36.05 12.88
CA ALA A 296 -2.81 35.01 12.07
C ALA A 296 -2.83 35.38 10.59
N ALA A 297 -3.96 35.84 10.07
CA ALA A 297 -4.12 36.29 8.69
C ALA A 297 -3.28 37.53 8.34
N MET A 298 -3.09 38.46 9.29
CA MET A 298 -2.28 39.67 9.13
C MET A 298 -0.79 39.38 8.93
N GLN A 299 -0.27 38.20 9.30
CA GLN A 299 1.12 37.83 9.00
C GLN A 299 1.44 37.91 7.50
N GLN A 300 0.41 37.83 6.66
CA GLN A 300 0.52 37.86 5.21
C GLN A 300 0.45 39.28 4.62
N GLY A 301 0.08 40.32 5.39
CA GLY A 301 0.00 41.70 4.91
C GLY A 301 -0.94 42.60 5.71
N GLN A 302 -1.18 43.81 5.22
CA GLN A 302 -2.19 44.71 5.80
C GLN A 302 -3.59 44.14 5.58
N LEU A 303 -4.41 44.14 6.64
CA LEU A 303 -5.72 43.49 6.67
C LEU A 303 -6.78 44.45 7.20
N CYS A 304 -7.75 44.79 6.36
CA CYS A 304 -8.95 45.52 6.78
C CYS A 304 -10.05 44.50 7.13
N PHE A 305 -10.75 44.71 8.23
CA PHE A 305 -11.82 43.82 8.66
C PHE A 305 -12.95 44.57 9.36
N GLN A 306 -14.15 44.02 9.30
CA GLN A 306 -15.37 44.55 9.91
C GLN A 306 -15.91 43.57 10.93
N SER A 307 -16.34 44.03 12.11
CA SER A 307 -17.03 43.20 13.11
C SER A 307 -18.49 42.97 12.71
N SER A 308 -19.00 41.75 12.93
CA SER A 308 -20.44 41.46 12.79
C SER A 308 -21.14 41.41 14.15
N ARG A 309 -20.39 41.27 15.25
CA ARG A 309 -20.92 41.25 16.62
C ARG A 309 -20.34 42.36 17.49
N ASN A 310 -21.09 42.69 18.54
CA ASN A 310 -20.64 43.57 19.60
C ASN A 310 -19.70 42.81 20.55
N TYR A 311 -18.65 43.48 21.01
CA TYR A 311 -17.76 43.02 22.05
C TYR A 311 -17.58 44.11 23.10
N THR A 312 -17.82 43.76 24.36
CA THR A 312 -17.60 44.65 25.49
C THR A 312 -16.38 44.19 26.26
N SER A 313 -15.34 45.02 26.29
CA SER A 313 -14.21 44.82 27.18
C SER A 313 -14.59 45.18 28.62
N CYS A 314 -14.21 44.33 29.57
CA CYS A 314 -14.37 44.57 31.01
C CYS A 314 -13.05 45.03 31.67
N THR A 315 -11.99 45.26 30.89
CA THR A 315 -10.63 45.47 31.43
C THR A 315 -9.84 46.45 30.55
N GLU A 316 -9.34 47.52 31.15
CA GLU A 316 -8.34 48.37 30.49
C GLU A 316 -7.02 47.60 30.33
N PRO A 317 -6.31 47.68 29.19
CA PRO A 317 -6.41 48.71 28.15
C PRO A 317 -7.15 48.23 26.87
N PHE A 318 -8.05 47.26 26.95
CA PHE A 318 -8.72 46.70 25.77
C PHE A 318 -9.93 47.54 25.36
N ALA A 319 -10.07 47.77 24.05
CA ALA A 319 -11.21 48.50 23.51
C ALA A 319 -12.43 47.58 23.30
N SER A 320 -13.61 48.14 23.54
CA SER A 320 -14.89 47.57 23.09
C SER A 320 -15.15 47.95 21.64
N PHE A 321 -15.90 47.13 20.90
CA PHE A 321 -16.32 47.43 19.53
C PHE A 321 -17.77 47.01 19.31
N ARG A 322 -18.48 47.74 18.46
CA ARG A 322 -19.85 47.40 18.03
C ARG A 322 -19.84 46.65 16.71
N ALA A 323 -20.96 46.03 16.38
CA ALA A 323 -21.20 45.47 15.05
C ALA A 323 -21.10 46.56 13.99
N ASN A 324 -20.57 46.19 12.83
CA ASN A 324 -20.26 47.03 11.67
C ASN A 324 -19.10 48.01 11.83
N GLU A 325 -18.36 47.99 12.94
CA GLU A 325 -17.13 48.77 13.05
C GLU A 325 -16.00 48.17 12.20
N CYS A 326 -15.26 49.03 11.51
CA CYS A 326 -14.19 48.62 10.60
C CYS A 326 -12.81 48.99 11.17
N PHE A 327 -11.87 48.07 11.04
CA PHE A 327 -10.54 48.15 11.61
C PHE A 327 -9.48 47.80 10.56
N LEU A 328 -8.33 48.45 10.64
CA LEU A 328 -7.10 48.06 9.95
C LEU A 328 -6.14 47.41 10.97
N ALA A 329 -5.78 46.16 10.73
CA ALA A 329 -4.82 45.44 11.56
C ALA A 329 -3.41 46.00 11.34
N LEU A 330 -2.73 46.38 12.43
CA LEU A 330 -1.39 47.00 12.37
C LEU A 330 -0.28 46.02 12.80
N LYS A 331 -0.36 45.51 14.03
CA LYS A 331 0.63 44.55 14.56
C LYS A 331 0.15 43.81 15.81
N LYS A 332 0.68 42.60 16.00
CA LYS A 332 0.56 41.84 17.25
C LYS A 332 1.47 42.45 18.33
N SER A 333 0.98 42.51 19.57
CA SER A 333 1.68 43.07 20.73
C SER A 333 1.27 42.32 22.00
N VAL A 334 2.07 42.40 23.05
CA VAL A 334 1.69 41.93 24.39
C VAL A 334 1.49 43.13 25.30
N VAL A 335 0.46 43.11 26.13
CA VAL A 335 0.19 44.14 27.14
C VAL A 335 -0.11 43.49 28.50
N SER A 336 0.18 44.21 29.57
CA SER A 336 -0.23 43.81 30.91
C SER A 336 -1.65 44.33 31.18
N ALA A 337 -2.54 43.46 31.61
CA ALA A 337 -3.92 43.78 31.94
C ALA A 337 -4.29 43.16 33.29
N GLN A 338 -5.12 43.86 34.07
CA GLN A 338 -5.49 43.43 35.42
C GLN A 338 -6.79 42.63 35.38
N PHE A 339 -6.73 41.34 35.70
CA PHE A 339 -7.92 40.49 35.85
C PHE A 339 -8.11 40.14 37.32
N ARG A 340 -9.25 40.55 37.90
CA ARG A 340 -9.63 40.21 39.29
C ARG A 340 -8.47 40.43 40.29
N SER A 341 -7.79 41.57 40.16
CA SER A 341 -6.66 42.03 40.99
C SER A 341 -5.27 41.44 40.67
N GLU A 342 -5.13 40.54 39.69
CA GLU A 342 -3.83 40.02 39.23
C GLU A 342 -3.41 40.60 37.87
N LEU A 343 -2.11 40.87 37.70
CA LEU A 343 -1.57 41.38 36.44
C LEU A 343 -1.19 40.23 35.51
N HIS A 344 -1.89 40.08 34.39
CA HIS A 344 -1.63 39.03 33.40
C HIS A 344 -1.04 39.62 32.11
N ARG A 345 -0.13 38.88 31.48
CA ARG A 345 0.39 39.22 30.15
C ARG A 345 -0.59 38.70 29.10
N VAL A 346 -1.20 39.60 28.35
CA VAL A 346 -2.21 39.28 27.34
C VAL A 346 -1.74 39.70 25.95
N GLU A 347 -1.89 38.80 25.00
CA GLU A 347 -1.65 39.08 23.59
C GLU A 347 -2.82 39.90 23.00
N VAL A 348 -2.48 40.96 22.28
CA VAL A 348 -3.43 41.87 21.63
C VAL A 348 -3.04 42.16 20.19
N LEU A 349 -4.04 42.46 19.37
CA LEU A 349 -3.89 43.04 18.05
C LEU A 349 -4.08 44.56 18.15
N LYS A 350 -3.04 45.32 17.79
CA LYS A 350 -3.15 46.77 17.63
C LYS A 350 -3.82 47.05 16.29
N CYS A 351 -4.93 47.78 16.33
CA CYS A 351 -5.71 48.12 15.14
C CYS A 351 -5.94 49.63 15.06
N LEU A 352 -6.15 50.14 13.87
CA LEU A 352 -6.67 51.48 13.63
C LEU A 352 -8.17 51.38 13.35
N ASN A 353 -9.02 52.01 14.17
CA ASN A 353 -10.43 52.13 13.83
C ASN A 353 -10.57 53.09 12.64
N LEU A 354 -11.19 52.62 11.55
CA LEU A 354 -11.24 53.36 10.30
C LEU A 354 -12.17 54.58 10.35
N ALA A 355 -13.18 54.56 11.23
CA ALA A 355 -14.13 55.65 11.43
C ALA A 355 -13.58 56.74 12.37
N THR A 356 -13.05 56.35 13.54
CA THR A 356 -12.56 57.32 14.54
C THR A 356 -11.09 57.70 14.35
N LYS A 357 -10.35 56.98 13.50
CA LYS A 357 -8.89 57.09 13.32
C LYS A 357 -8.10 56.87 14.61
N ALA A 358 -8.72 56.28 15.64
CA ALA A 358 -8.06 55.96 16.91
C ALA A 358 -7.34 54.61 16.84
N GLN A 359 -6.16 54.52 17.48
CA GLN A 359 -5.48 53.24 17.66
C GLN A 359 -6.07 52.51 18.87
N VAL A 360 -6.58 51.31 18.63
CA VAL A 360 -7.22 50.45 19.63
C VAL A 360 -6.43 49.16 19.83
N LYS A 361 -6.59 48.54 20.99
CA LYS A 361 -6.00 47.25 21.34
C LYS A 361 -7.12 46.24 21.52
N LEU A 362 -7.17 45.24 20.65
CA LEU A 362 -8.16 44.17 20.69
C LEU A 362 -7.49 42.90 21.24
N PRO A 363 -7.99 42.28 22.31
CA PRO A 363 -7.39 41.05 22.84
C PRO A 363 -7.64 39.90 21.86
N LEU A 364 -6.66 39.00 21.72
CA LEU A 364 -6.76 37.91 20.72
C LEU A 364 -7.93 36.95 20.96
N PHE A 365 -8.41 36.85 22.21
CA PHE A 365 -9.59 36.06 22.57
C PHE A 365 -10.93 36.79 22.32
N ALA A 366 -10.92 38.05 21.87
CA ALA A 366 -12.16 38.74 21.57
C ALA A 366 -12.85 38.12 20.35
N GLU A 367 -14.10 37.73 20.54
CA GLU A 367 -14.97 37.17 19.50
C GLU A 367 -15.84 38.29 18.91
N GLY A 368 -15.85 38.39 17.59
CA GLY A 368 -16.52 39.49 16.90
C GLY A 368 -17.11 39.12 15.55
N GLU A 369 -16.93 37.87 15.09
CA GLU A 369 -17.36 37.40 13.78
C GLU A 369 -16.96 38.38 12.68
N PHE A 370 -15.65 38.50 12.47
CA PHE A 370 -15.09 39.50 11.59
C PHE A 370 -15.11 39.05 10.13
N ARG A 371 -15.34 40.02 9.24
CA ARG A 371 -15.28 39.84 7.80
C ARG A 371 -14.17 40.70 7.22
N GLU A 372 -13.30 40.10 6.43
CA GLU A 372 -12.27 40.85 5.68
C GLU A 372 -12.91 41.80 4.68
N LEU A 373 -12.43 43.04 4.65
CA LEU A 373 -12.80 44.03 3.66
C LEU A 373 -11.71 44.05 2.59
N LEU A 374 -12.14 44.00 1.33
CA LEU A 374 -11.27 43.93 0.18
C LEU A 374 -11.58 45.09 -0.76
N ASP A 375 -10.55 45.62 -1.42
CA ASP A 375 -10.74 46.53 -2.53
C ASP A 375 -11.23 45.73 -3.76
N ASP A 376 -12.22 46.30 -4.45
CA ASP A 376 -13.01 45.61 -5.47
C ASP A 376 -12.18 45.38 -6.74
N ALA A 377 -11.53 44.22 -6.84
CA ALA A 377 -10.70 43.85 -7.98
C ALA A 377 -11.52 43.34 -9.20
N GLY A 378 -12.85 43.28 -9.09
CA GLY A 378 -13.72 42.70 -10.11
C GLY A 378 -13.58 41.17 -10.24
N PRO A 379 -14.35 40.54 -11.15
CA PRO A 379 -14.22 39.12 -11.44
C PRO A 379 -13.02 38.84 -12.36
N GLY A 380 -12.29 37.76 -12.09
CA GLY A 380 -11.14 37.31 -12.88
C GLY A 380 -11.05 35.79 -12.92
N THR A 381 -9.99 35.26 -13.54
CA THR A 381 -9.69 33.83 -13.48
C THR A 381 -9.09 33.45 -12.12
N LEU A 382 -9.15 32.17 -11.78
CA LEU A 382 -8.59 31.68 -10.51
C LEU A 382 -7.06 31.86 -10.46
N GLU A 383 -6.40 31.70 -11.60
CA GLU A 383 -4.97 31.97 -11.79
C GLU A 383 -4.62 33.43 -11.45
N GLU A 384 -5.29 34.40 -12.09
CA GLU A 384 -5.05 35.83 -11.89
C GLU A 384 -5.27 36.24 -10.42
N LEU A 385 -6.37 35.76 -9.82
CA LEU A 385 -6.66 36.06 -8.41
C LEU A 385 -5.58 35.49 -7.48
N CYS A 386 -5.06 34.30 -7.74
CA CYS A 386 -4.02 33.70 -6.90
C CYS A 386 -2.64 34.36 -7.09
N GLN A 387 -2.38 35.02 -8.22
CA GLN A 387 -1.15 35.82 -8.39
C GLN A 387 -1.19 37.11 -7.58
N ILE A 388 -2.38 37.71 -7.45
CA ILE A 388 -2.59 38.97 -6.72
C ILE A 388 -2.74 38.73 -5.21
N THR A 389 -3.28 37.57 -4.84
CA THR A 389 -3.71 37.27 -3.47
C THR A 389 -2.90 36.15 -2.84
N LYS A 390 -2.53 36.31 -1.57
CA LYS A 390 -1.87 35.25 -0.81
C LYS A 390 -2.90 34.21 -0.38
N LEU A 391 -2.57 32.93 -0.54
CA LEU A 391 -3.40 31.82 -0.08
C LEU A 391 -3.28 31.65 1.46
N PRO A 392 -4.35 31.20 2.14
CA PRO A 392 -5.65 30.82 1.59
C PRO A 392 -6.52 32.05 1.29
N CYS A 393 -7.35 31.96 0.25
CA CYS A 393 -8.30 33.01 -0.12
C CYS A 393 -9.69 32.44 -0.38
N HIS A 394 -10.71 33.27 -0.22
CA HIS A 394 -12.10 32.88 -0.48
C HIS A 394 -12.55 33.48 -1.80
N VAL A 395 -13.28 32.69 -2.59
CA VAL A 395 -13.79 33.06 -3.90
C VAL A 395 -15.19 32.52 -4.10
N ARG A 396 -15.92 33.08 -5.07
CA ARG A 396 -17.17 32.54 -5.55
C ARG A 396 -17.15 32.47 -7.07
N VAL A 397 -17.57 31.36 -7.65
CA VAL A 397 -17.71 31.26 -9.11
C VAL A 397 -18.92 32.08 -9.56
N VAL A 398 -18.67 33.06 -10.44
CA VAL A 398 -19.71 33.93 -11.01
C VAL A 398 -20.08 33.52 -12.43
N ARG A 399 -19.18 32.85 -13.16
CA ARG A 399 -19.45 32.27 -14.47
C ARG A 399 -18.85 30.88 -14.54
N PRO A 400 -19.61 29.86 -15.00
CA PRO A 400 -19.08 28.52 -15.13
C PRO A 400 -17.98 28.46 -16.19
N ASP A 401 -17.10 27.50 -16.05
CA ASP A 401 -16.18 27.12 -17.13
C ASP A 401 -16.94 26.36 -18.23
N LEU A 402 -16.99 26.96 -19.42
CA LEU A 402 -17.70 26.42 -20.57
C LEU A 402 -16.95 25.28 -21.27
N SER A 403 -15.70 25.02 -20.91
CA SER A 403 -14.94 23.87 -21.42
C SER A 403 -15.41 22.53 -20.85
N MET A 404 -16.20 22.56 -19.76
CA MET A 404 -16.75 21.39 -19.10
C MET A 404 -18.24 21.23 -19.39
N ALA A 405 -18.70 19.98 -19.56
CA ALA A 405 -20.12 19.68 -19.77
C ALA A 405 -21.00 20.10 -18.58
N ARG A 406 -20.45 19.99 -17.36
CA ARG A 406 -21.05 20.47 -16.12
C ARG A 406 -19.95 20.96 -15.19
N ASP A 407 -19.98 22.24 -14.84
CA ASP A 407 -19.05 22.81 -13.87
C ASP A 407 -19.57 22.56 -12.45
N PRO A 408 -18.89 21.73 -11.63
CA PRO A 408 -19.33 21.44 -10.26
C PRO A 408 -19.08 22.59 -9.28
N LEU A 409 -18.22 23.55 -9.63
CA LEU A 409 -17.91 24.72 -8.80
C LEU A 409 -18.96 25.82 -8.99
N PHE A 410 -19.63 25.85 -10.14
CA PHE A 410 -20.69 26.79 -10.41
C PHE A 410 -21.96 26.47 -9.61
N GLY A 411 -22.42 27.43 -8.81
CA GLY A 411 -23.56 27.27 -7.89
C GLY A 411 -23.16 27.09 -6.42
N THR A 412 -21.86 26.97 -6.11
CA THR A 412 -21.35 27.02 -4.74
C THR A 412 -21.52 28.42 -4.13
N GLU A 413 -21.77 28.48 -2.81
CA GLU A 413 -21.91 29.77 -2.10
C GLU A 413 -20.55 30.48 -1.98
N GLU A 414 -19.55 29.74 -1.51
CA GLU A 414 -18.19 30.19 -1.29
C GLU A 414 -17.22 29.00 -1.40
N LEU A 415 -16.06 29.25 -2.02
CA LEU A 415 -14.95 28.30 -2.12
C LEU A 415 -13.74 28.92 -1.42
N ARG A 416 -13.13 28.16 -0.52
CA ARG A 416 -11.83 28.49 0.06
C ARG A 416 -10.74 27.77 -0.71
N ILE A 417 -9.89 28.54 -1.37
CA ILE A 417 -8.69 28.05 -2.02
C ILE A 417 -7.62 27.93 -0.96
N GLU A 418 -7.24 26.70 -0.65
CA GLU A 418 -6.32 26.39 0.45
C GLU A 418 -4.87 26.49 -0.01
N ASN A 419 -4.53 25.85 -1.13
CA ASN A 419 -3.16 25.77 -1.65
C ASN A 419 -3.12 25.39 -3.13
N ILE A 420 -1.93 25.47 -3.74
CA ILE A 420 -1.61 24.96 -5.07
C ILE A 420 -0.67 23.77 -4.91
N ILE A 421 -1.02 22.64 -5.52
CA ILE A 421 -0.16 21.46 -5.59
C ILE A 421 0.37 21.28 -7.01
N VAL A 422 1.50 20.59 -7.11
CA VAL A 422 2.10 20.16 -8.37
C VAL A 422 2.07 18.64 -8.40
N GLU A 423 1.35 18.07 -9.35
CA GLU A 423 1.30 16.63 -9.60
C GLU A 423 2.17 16.27 -10.80
N GLN A 424 2.94 15.19 -10.68
CA GLN A 424 3.70 14.62 -11.79
C GLN A 424 2.78 13.69 -12.59
N CYS A 425 2.55 14.05 -13.86
CA CYS A 425 1.59 13.37 -14.71
C CYS A 425 2.22 12.88 -16.02
N LEU A 426 1.72 11.75 -16.51
CA LEU A 426 1.92 11.32 -17.89
C LEU A 426 0.71 11.75 -18.72
N ILE A 427 0.95 12.39 -19.87
CA ILE A 427 -0.11 12.75 -20.81
C ILE A 427 -0.27 11.60 -21.80
N ALA A 428 -1.42 10.94 -21.76
CA ALA A 428 -1.70 9.73 -22.53
C ALA A 428 -2.87 9.92 -23.49
N ARG A 429 -2.88 9.13 -24.57
CA ARG A 429 -4.03 8.94 -25.46
C ARG A 429 -4.32 7.45 -25.54
N ASN A 430 -5.60 7.08 -25.66
CA ASN A 430 -5.98 5.72 -25.98
C ASN A 430 -5.62 5.41 -27.43
N GLU A 431 -5.09 4.21 -27.66
CA GLU A 431 -5.01 3.67 -29.02
C GLU A 431 -6.30 2.89 -29.30
N THR A 432 -7.10 3.38 -30.24
CA THR A 432 -8.13 2.58 -30.90
C THR A 432 -7.44 1.55 -31.78
N LEU A 433 -7.71 0.26 -31.53
CA LEU A 433 -7.32 -0.80 -32.47
C LEU A 433 -8.07 -0.56 -33.79
N PRO A 434 -7.37 -0.48 -34.94
CA PRO A 434 -8.03 -0.51 -36.23
C PRO A 434 -8.39 -1.97 -36.53
N GLU A 435 -9.50 -2.46 -35.97
CA GLU A 435 -10.06 -3.75 -36.36
C GLU A 435 -11.30 -3.54 -37.24
N VAL A 436 -11.10 -3.94 -38.50
CA VAL A 436 -12.12 -4.27 -39.52
C VAL A 436 -12.77 -3.07 -40.23
N LEU A 437 -12.06 -2.58 -41.26
CA LEU A 437 -12.70 -2.15 -42.51
C LEU A 437 -13.58 -3.31 -43.01
N GLY A 438 -14.86 -3.27 -42.68
CA GLY A 438 -15.78 -4.35 -43.03
C GLY A 438 -17.22 -4.10 -42.58
N SER A 439 -17.75 -2.92 -42.83
CA SER A 439 -19.12 -2.72 -43.32
C SER A 439 -19.33 -1.24 -43.59
N ALA A 440 -19.86 -0.96 -44.77
CA ALA A 440 -20.30 0.37 -45.14
C ALA A 440 -21.49 0.79 -44.27
N GLU A 441 -21.66 2.12 -44.17
CA GLU A 441 -22.78 2.83 -43.53
C GLU A 441 -22.63 3.06 -42.03
N ASP A 442 -21.78 4.04 -41.67
CA ASP A 442 -22.22 5.21 -40.88
C ASP A 442 -21.10 6.27 -40.83
N ILE A 443 -21.32 7.37 -41.55
CA ILE A 443 -20.45 8.55 -41.54
C ILE A 443 -20.81 9.37 -40.30
N HIS A 444 -20.27 8.97 -39.15
CA HIS A 444 -20.19 9.82 -37.96
C HIS A 444 -18.76 9.85 -37.42
N GLN A 445 -17.91 10.60 -38.13
CA GLN A 445 -16.86 11.45 -37.55
C GLN A 445 -16.16 10.89 -36.30
N ASP A 446 -15.26 9.92 -36.50
CA ASP A 446 -14.31 9.44 -35.49
C ASP A 446 -13.39 10.59 -35.03
N LEU A 447 -13.82 11.33 -34.01
CA LEU A 447 -12.98 12.32 -33.34
C LEU A 447 -11.96 11.57 -32.47
N PRO A 448 -10.64 11.76 -32.65
CA PRO A 448 -9.63 11.12 -31.82
C PRO A 448 -9.90 11.43 -30.34
N GLU A 449 -9.94 10.40 -29.49
CA GLU A 449 -10.14 10.58 -28.05
C GLU A 449 -9.12 11.60 -27.51
N ALA A 450 -9.63 12.62 -26.82
CA ALA A 450 -8.80 13.67 -26.24
C ALA A 450 -7.74 13.06 -25.30
N PRO A 451 -6.52 13.61 -25.27
CA PRO A 451 -5.50 13.19 -24.31
C PRO A 451 -6.00 13.33 -22.87
N PHE A 452 -5.46 12.55 -21.95
CA PHE A 452 -5.82 12.60 -20.53
C PHE A 452 -4.57 12.45 -19.64
N GLU A 453 -4.70 12.91 -18.40
CA GLU A 453 -3.62 12.90 -17.41
C GLU A 453 -3.62 11.60 -16.60
N ILE A 454 -2.43 11.05 -16.36
CA ILE A 454 -2.22 9.92 -15.47
C ILE A 454 -1.27 10.34 -14.34
N PRO A 455 -1.78 10.58 -13.12
CA PRO A 455 -0.95 10.95 -11.97
C PRO A 455 -0.12 9.75 -11.48
N ILE A 456 1.20 9.87 -11.50
CA ILE A 456 2.11 8.73 -11.25
C ILE A 456 2.17 8.31 -9.77
N GLU A 457 1.88 9.23 -8.86
CA GLU A 457 1.91 8.97 -7.41
C GLU A 457 0.62 8.32 -6.90
N LYS A 458 -0.48 8.46 -7.64
CA LYS A 458 -1.79 7.89 -7.28
C LYS A 458 -2.03 6.52 -7.93
N LEU A 459 -1.31 6.19 -8.99
CA LEU A 459 -1.50 4.97 -9.78
C LEU A 459 -0.23 4.13 -9.83
N SER A 460 -0.30 2.93 -9.24
CA SER A 460 0.74 1.91 -9.34
C SER A 460 0.34 0.90 -10.41
N CYS A 461 0.84 1.07 -11.64
CA CYS A 461 0.63 0.11 -12.72
C CYS A 461 1.96 -0.37 -13.29
N GLU A 462 2.05 -1.66 -13.57
CA GLU A 462 3.12 -2.22 -14.39
C GLU A 462 2.71 -2.18 -15.86
N VAL A 463 3.62 -1.68 -16.68
CA VAL A 463 3.37 -1.40 -18.08
C VAL A 463 4.50 -1.97 -18.92
N ARG A 464 4.14 -2.40 -20.12
CA ARG A 464 5.08 -2.90 -21.12
C ARG A 464 5.21 -1.89 -22.22
N VAL A 465 6.42 -1.39 -22.45
CA VAL A 465 6.74 -0.56 -23.62
C VAL A 465 6.75 -1.44 -24.87
N LEU A 466 5.99 -1.04 -25.88
CA LEU A 466 5.82 -1.77 -27.13
C LEU A 466 6.61 -1.13 -28.28
N GLU A 467 6.69 0.20 -28.32
CA GLU A 467 7.39 0.94 -29.37
C GLU A 467 7.87 2.29 -28.82
N GLU A 468 9.14 2.61 -29.03
CA GLU A 468 9.70 3.95 -28.81
C GLU A 468 9.76 4.64 -30.18
N ARG A 469 8.89 5.63 -30.43
CA ARG A 469 8.90 6.36 -31.71
C ARG A 469 9.78 7.60 -31.57
N LEU A 470 10.90 7.62 -32.29
CA LEU A 470 11.70 8.83 -32.48
C LEU A 470 10.86 9.84 -33.30
N ARG A 471 10.68 11.06 -32.78
CA ARG A 471 9.86 12.09 -33.43
C ARG A 471 10.30 12.34 -34.87
N VAL A 472 9.34 12.28 -35.80
CA VAL A 472 9.33 13.17 -36.97
C VAL A 472 8.67 14.47 -36.51
N ALA A 473 9.33 15.59 -36.79
CA ALA A 473 9.00 16.90 -36.27
C ALA A 473 7.66 17.43 -36.84
N ASP A 474 6.53 17.25 -36.14
CA ASP A 474 5.39 18.18 -36.27
C ASP A 474 4.31 18.18 -35.16
N VAL A 475 4.55 17.63 -33.97
CA VAL A 475 3.58 17.71 -32.84
C VAL A 475 3.91 18.87 -31.90
N GLY A 476 4.36 19.99 -32.46
CA GLY A 476 4.92 21.12 -31.70
C GLY A 476 3.90 22.09 -31.10
N LYS A 477 2.59 21.94 -31.37
CA LYS A 477 1.59 22.95 -30.98
C LYS A 477 0.21 22.42 -30.57
N GLU A 478 0.03 21.13 -30.30
CA GLU A 478 -1.19 20.70 -29.61
C GLU A 478 -1.04 21.00 -28.12
N ARG A 479 -1.43 22.21 -27.70
CA ARG A 479 -1.79 22.45 -26.30
C ARG A 479 -2.85 21.43 -25.95
N CYS A 480 -2.65 20.69 -24.86
CA CYS A 480 -3.73 19.88 -24.30
C CYS A 480 -4.86 20.82 -23.89
N THR A 481 -5.87 20.97 -24.75
CA THR A 481 -7.20 21.49 -24.40
C THR A 481 -8.11 20.37 -23.90
N SER A 482 -7.54 19.24 -23.49
CA SER A 482 -8.31 18.13 -22.95
C SER A 482 -8.86 18.46 -21.57
N LEU A 483 -10.19 18.34 -21.43
CA LEU A 483 -10.99 18.10 -20.23
C LEU A 483 -10.18 17.89 -18.94
N GLN A 484 -9.57 18.96 -18.43
CA GLN A 484 -9.13 18.97 -17.04
C GLN A 484 -10.40 19.16 -16.24
N THR A 485 -10.99 18.05 -15.82
CA THR A 485 -12.23 18.07 -15.05
C THR A 485 -11.92 18.40 -13.61
N VAL A 486 -12.71 19.29 -13.02
CA VAL A 486 -12.70 19.49 -11.57
C VAL A 486 -13.06 18.17 -10.90
N GLN A 487 -12.20 17.71 -10.01
CA GLN A 487 -12.35 16.44 -9.33
C GLN A 487 -12.81 16.66 -7.89
N GLU A 488 -13.88 16.01 -7.46
CA GLU A 488 -14.27 15.94 -6.06
C GLU A 488 -13.41 14.91 -5.33
N VAL A 489 -12.87 15.27 -4.17
CA VAL A 489 -11.95 14.46 -3.38
C VAL A 489 -12.58 14.15 -2.01
N PRO A 490 -12.57 12.88 -1.55
CA PRO A 490 -13.09 12.52 -0.24
C PRO A 490 -12.24 13.14 0.89
N GLU A 491 -12.86 13.39 2.06
CA GLU A 491 -12.17 14.01 3.21
C GLU A 491 -10.93 13.23 3.67
N GLU A 492 -10.93 11.91 3.50
CA GLU A 492 -9.80 11.03 3.86
C GLU A 492 -8.56 11.29 2.98
N GLU A 493 -8.74 11.47 1.68
CA GLU A 493 -7.66 11.86 0.76
C GLU A 493 -7.19 13.29 1.03
N MET A 494 -8.07 14.18 1.50
CA MET A 494 -7.69 15.55 1.89
C MET A 494 -6.64 15.56 3.01
N LEU A 495 -6.63 14.55 3.90
CA LEU A 495 -5.62 14.42 4.94
C LEU A 495 -4.21 14.19 4.38
N THR A 496 -4.06 13.61 3.18
CA THR A 496 -2.75 13.49 2.53
C THR A 496 -2.20 14.86 2.11
N PHE A 497 -3.09 15.82 1.86
CA PHE A 497 -2.77 17.22 1.60
C PHE A 497 -2.77 18.08 2.88
N SER A 498 -2.96 17.50 4.07
CA SER A 498 -3.07 18.25 5.34
C SER A 498 -1.83 19.08 5.66
N ASN A 499 -0.64 18.62 5.26
CA ASN A 499 0.62 19.38 5.36
C ASN A 499 0.60 20.68 4.54
N CYS A 500 -0.32 20.81 3.60
CA CYS A 500 -0.52 21.96 2.73
C CYS A 500 -1.68 22.86 3.18
N LEU A 501 -2.45 22.47 4.20
CA LEU A 501 -3.62 23.22 4.67
C LEU A 501 -3.27 24.14 5.84
N ILE A 502 -3.71 25.39 5.77
CA ILE A 502 -3.60 26.32 6.90
C ILE A 502 -4.79 26.07 7.83
N MET A 503 -4.57 25.31 8.91
CA MET A 503 -5.58 25.08 9.93
C MET A 503 -5.83 26.35 10.76
N PRO A 504 -7.09 26.73 11.00
CA PRO A 504 -7.40 27.79 11.95
C PRO A 504 -6.99 27.33 13.36
N CYS A 505 -6.13 28.10 14.02
CA CYS A 505 -5.79 27.85 15.42
C CYS A 505 -7.00 28.21 16.30
N PRO A 506 -7.36 27.39 17.30
CA PRO A 506 -8.40 27.77 18.24
C PRO A 506 -7.99 29.07 18.96
N PRO A 507 -8.95 29.97 19.27
CA PRO A 507 -8.63 31.20 19.98
C PRO A 507 -7.96 30.88 21.32
N PRO A 508 -6.98 31.70 21.74
CA PRO A 508 -6.33 31.49 23.02
C PRO A 508 -7.37 31.54 24.14
N PRO A 509 -7.35 30.59 25.10
CA PRO A 509 -8.31 30.61 26.19
C PRO A 509 -8.16 31.88 27.02
N LEU A 510 -9.28 32.35 27.57
CA LEU A 510 -9.25 33.42 28.56
C LEU A 510 -8.27 33.04 29.69
N PRO A 511 -7.39 33.96 30.14
CA PRO A 511 -6.49 33.68 31.26
C PRO A 511 -7.27 33.13 32.46
N LYS A 512 -6.95 31.89 32.86
CA LYS A 512 -7.56 31.25 34.04
C LYS A 512 -6.85 31.75 35.30
N PRO A 513 -7.56 31.98 36.41
CA PRO A 513 -6.91 32.27 37.70
C PRO A 513 -6.02 31.09 38.10
N ARG A 514 -4.84 31.36 38.64
CA ARG A 514 -4.13 30.34 39.42
C ARG A 514 -4.96 30.11 40.67
N SER A 515 -5.40 28.88 40.91
CA SER A 515 -5.98 28.55 42.22
C SER A 515 -4.92 28.87 43.26
N LEU A 516 -5.19 29.83 44.14
CA LEU A 516 -4.45 30.01 45.37
C LEU A 516 -4.72 28.75 46.20
N SER A 517 -3.86 27.74 46.03
CA SER A 517 -3.70 26.61 46.94
C SER A 517 -2.72 26.98 48.03
#